data_AF-A0A359M237-F1
#
_entry.id   AF-A0A359M237-F1
#
_cell.length_a   1.000
_cell.length_b   1.000
_cell.length_c   1.000
_cell.angle_alpha   90.00
_cell.angle_beta   90.00
_cell.angle_gamma   90.00
#
_symmetry.space_group_name_H-M   'P 1'
#
loop_
_entity.id
_entity.type
_entity.pdbx_description
1 polymer ?
#
loop_
_entity_poly.entity_id
_entity_poly.type
_entity_poly.pdbx_seq_one_letter_code
_entity_poly.pdbx_strand_id
1 'polypeptide(L)' 'MELKSRIPDGPIEKKWDKARFDLKLVNPANRRKYSVIVVGSGLAGGAAAATLGELGYNVKCFCFQDSPRRAHS' A
#
# COMPACT_ATOMS: atom_id res chain seq x y z
N MET A 1 14.44 20.69 -13.02
CA MET A 1 13.96 19.80 -11.93
C MET A 1 14.80 18.53 -11.98
N GLU A 2 15.50 18.19 -10.92
CA GLU A 2 16.36 17.00 -10.88
C GLU A 2 15.51 15.78 -10.51
N LEU A 3 15.46 14.77 -11.38
CA LEU A 3 14.72 13.53 -11.14
C LEU A 3 15.59 12.54 -10.36
N LYS A 4 15.31 12.40 -9.05
CA LYS A 4 15.97 11.42 -8.19
C LYS A 4 15.21 10.10 -8.22
N SER A 5 15.74 9.13 -8.96
CA SER A 5 15.12 7.82 -9.18
C SER A 5 15.13 6.89 -7.95
N ARG A 6 15.97 7.18 -6.94
CA ARG A 6 16.13 6.39 -5.69
C ARG A 6 16.29 4.88 -5.95
N ILE A 7 16.98 4.54 -7.03
CA ILE A 7 17.27 3.15 -7.41
C ILE A 7 18.12 2.52 -6.31
N PRO A 8 17.80 1.30 -5.83
CA PRO A 8 18.63 0.65 -4.81
C PRO A 8 20.02 0.31 -5.34
N ASP A 9 21.00 0.25 -4.44
CA ASP A 9 22.39 -0.02 -4.78
C ASP A 9 22.66 -1.53 -4.97
N GLY A 10 23.80 -1.85 -5.59
CA GLY A 10 24.29 -3.22 -5.77
C GLY A 10 23.94 -3.86 -7.13
N PRO A 11 24.32 -5.15 -7.31
CA PRO A 11 24.13 -5.90 -8.55
C PRO A 11 22.65 -6.00 -8.95
N ILE A 12 22.35 -5.87 -10.24
CA ILE A 12 20.98 -5.78 -10.77
C ILE A 12 20.10 -6.96 -10.34
N GLU A 13 20.69 -8.15 -10.30
CA GLU A 13 20.03 -9.41 -9.97
C GLU A 13 19.68 -9.55 -8.49
N LYS A 14 20.33 -8.81 -7.59
CA LYS A 14 20.07 -8.83 -6.13
C LYS A 14 19.47 -7.54 -5.60
N LYS A 15 19.37 -6.52 -6.45
CA LYS A 15 19.08 -5.14 -6.07
C LYS A 15 17.77 -4.99 -5.28
N TRP A 16 16.68 -5.55 -5.82
CA TRP A 16 15.36 -5.43 -5.21
C TRP A 16 15.16 -6.38 -4.03
N ASP A 17 15.76 -7.56 -4.06
CA ASP A 17 15.72 -8.49 -2.93
C ASP A 17 16.43 -7.91 -1.70
N LYS A 18 17.62 -7.33 -1.91
CA LYS A 18 18.34 -6.63 -0.86
C LYS A 18 17.55 -5.42 -0.36
N ALA A 19 17.03 -4.59 -1.27
CA ALA A 19 16.22 -3.43 -0.89
C ALA A 19 15.03 -3.83 -0.02
N ARG A 20 14.31 -4.90 -0.38
CA ARG A 20 13.20 -5.44 0.39
C ARG A 20 13.64 -5.95 1.76
N PHE A 21 14.77 -6.64 1.84
CA PHE A 21 15.32 -7.17 3.09
C PHE A 21 15.70 -6.05 4.07
N ASP A 22 16.24 -4.95 3.53
CA ASP A 22 16.67 -3.78 4.31
C ASP A 22 15.48 -2.89 4.78
N LEU A 23 14.25 -3.16 4.32
CA LEU A 23 13.07 -2.41 4.75
C LEU A 23 12.75 -2.69 6.23
N LYS A 24 12.38 -1.63 6.95
CA LYS A 24 11.93 -1.74 8.34
C LYS A 24 10.61 -2.51 8.41
N LEU A 25 10.61 -3.61 9.14
CA LEU A 25 9.39 -4.37 9.40
C LEU A 25 8.47 -3.60 10.35
N VAL A 26 7.16 -3.69 10.09
CA VAL A 26 6.13 -3.13 10.97
C VAL A 26 5.69 -4.21 11.95
N ASN A 27 6.01 -4.02 13.23
CA ASN A 27 5.50 -4.92 14.27
C ASN A 27 3.98 -4.70 14.51
N PRO A 28 3.24 -5.68 15.04
CA PRO A 28 1.80 -5.57 15.27
C PRO A 28 1.41 -4.36 16.14
N ALA A 29 2.19 -4.08 17.19
CA ALA A 29 1.93 -2.98 18.13
C ALA A 29 2.01 -1.59 17.46
N ASN A 30 2.80 -1.43 16.39
CA ASN A 30 2.97 -0.16 15.70
C ASN A 30 2.02 0.03 14.51
N ARG A 31 1.20 -0.96 14.11
CA ARG A 31 0.33 -0.85 12.92
C ARG A 31 -0.61 0.35 12.97
N ARG A 32 -1.14 0.68 14.15
CA ARG A 32 -2.00 1.85 14.40
C ARG A 32 -1.29 3.20 14.23
N LYS A 33 0.04 3.23 14.13
CA LYS A 33 0.80 4.45 13.83
C LYS A 33 0.82 4.76 12.33
N TYR A 34 0.55 3.78 11.50
CA TYR A 34 0.59 3.92 10.05
C TYR A 34 -0.82 4.14 9.49
N SER A 35 -0.93 5.05 8.53
CA SER A 35 -2.14 5.27 7.75
C SER A 35 -1.99 4.65 6.38
N VAL A 36 -2.97 3.85 5.97
CA VAL A 36 -3.03 3.26 4.63
C VAL A 36 -4.15 3.93 3.86
N ILE A 37 -3.83 4.40 2.66
CA ILE A 37 -4.82 4.93 1.74
C ILE A 37 -5.09 3.86 0.69
N VAL A 38 -6.36 3.44 0.58
CA VAL A 38 -6.84 2.57 -0.49
C VAL A 38 -7.65 3.43 -1.45
N VAL A 39 -7.27 3.47 -2.72
CA VAL A 39 -8.00 4.21 -3.77
C VAL A 39 -8.68 3.18 -4.67
N GLY A 40 -10.01 3.23 -4.70
CA GLY A 40 -10.89 2.25 -5.32
C GLY A 40 -11.45 1.26 -4.31
N SER A 41 -12.78 1.20 -4.20
CA SER A 41 -13.49 0.29 -3.28
C SER A 41 -14.25 -0.84 -4.02
N GLY A 42 -13.76 -1.25 -5.19
CA GLY A 42 -14.23 -2.47 -5.86
C GLY A 42 -13.87 -3.73 -5.05
N LEU A 43 -14.14 -4.93 -5.58
CA LEU A 43 -13.95 -6.21 -4.86
C LEU A 43 -12.57 -6.31 -4.18
N ALA A 44 -11.50 -6.08 -4.94
CA ALA A 44 -10.14 -6.15 -4.40
C ALA A 44 -9.83 -5.03 -3.40
N GLY A 45 -10.26 -3.80 -3.68
CA GLY A 45 -10.00 -2.65 -2.83
C GLY A 45 -10.73 -2.72 -1.49
N GLY A 46 -11.99 -3.14 -1.51
CA GLY A 46 -12.78 -3.39 -0.29
C GLY A 46 -12.18 -4.53 0.55
N ALA A 47 -11.84 -5.65 -0.07
CA ALA A 47 -11.22 -6.78 0.64
C ALA A 47 -9.87 -6.40 1.25
N ALA A 48 -9.03 -5.65 0.52
CA ALA A 48 -7.75 -5.16 1.03
C ALA A 48 -7.94 -4.17 2.20
N ALA A 49 -8.89 -3.23 2.09
CA ALA A 49 -9.18 -2.27 3.14
C ALA A 49 -9.66 -2.95 4.43
N ALA A 50 -10.57 -3.92 4.32
CA ALA A 50 -11.06 -4.70 5.45
C ALA A 50 -9.93 -5.49 6.12
N THR A 51 -9.17 -6.27 5.34
CA THR A 51 -8.05 -7.08 5.84
C THR A 51 -7.01 -6.23 6.57
N LEU A 52 -6.64 -5.07 6.01
CA LEU A 52 -5.66 -4.18 6.63
C LEU A 52 -6.23 -3.48 7.88
N GLY A 53 -7.54 -3.18 7.89
CA GLY A 53 -8.23 -2.68 9.07
C GLY A 53 -8.23 -3.68 10.23
N GLU A 54 -8.55 -4.95 9.95
CA GLU A 54 -8.50 -6.04 10.94
C GLU A 54 -7.09 -6.26 11.51
N LEU A 55 -6.06 -6.09 10.67
CA LEU A 55 -4.68 -6.14 11.13
C LEU A 55 -4.30 -4.96 12.05
N GLY A 56 -5.13 -3.92 12.15
CA GLY A 56 -4.96 -2.78 13.06
C GLY A 56 -4.32 -1.55 12.43
N TYR A 57 -4.34 -1.41 11.10
CA TYR A 57 -3.90 -0.19 10.43
C TYR A 57 -5.02 0.87 10.39
N ASN A 58 -4.65 2.15 10.33
CA ASN A 58 -5.62 3.22 10.07
C ASN A 58 -5.90 3.29 8.56
N VAL A 59 -6.94 2.60 8.09
CA VAL A 59 -7.26 2.55 6.67
C VAL A 59 -8.23 3.66 6.29
N LYS A 60 -7.89 4.42 5.25
CA LYS A 60 -8.79 5.37 4.57
C LYS A 60 -9.04 4.85 3.17
N CYS A 61 -10.27 4.39 2.92
CA CYS A 61 -10.68 3.90 1.60
C CYS A 61 -11.47 4.98 0.88
N PHE A 62 -10.99 5.40 -0.29
CA PHE A 62 -11.62 6.40 -1.13
C PHE A 62 -12.09 5.75 -2.42
N CYS A 63 -13.29 6.09 -2.86
CA CYS A 63 -13.75 5.75 -4.19
C CYS A 63 -14.29 7.02 -4.84
N PHE A 64 -13.82 7.29 -6.06
CA PHE A 64 -14.36 8.33 -6.91
C PHE A 64 -15.06 7.65 -8.08
N GLN A 65 -16.37 7.82 -8.18
CA GLN A 65 -17.16 7.31 -9.29
C GLN A 65 -17.91 8.46 -9.94
N ASP A 66 -17.67 8.68 -11.23
CA ASP A 66 -18.37 9.70 -12.01
C ASP A 66 -19.84 9.34 -12.32
N SER A 67 -20.32 8.13 -11.96
CA SER A 67 -21.73 7.76 -12.11
C SER A 67 -22.18 6.69 -11.11
N PRO A 68 -23.47 6.65 -10.70
CA PRO A 68 -23.99 5.78 -9.64
C PRO A 68 -23.93 4.25 -9.89
N ARG A 69 -23.38 3.78 -11.02
CA ARG A 69 -23.50 2.38 -11.48
C ARG A 69 -22.18 1.62 -11.70
N ARG A 70 -20.99 2.19 -11.46
CA ARG A 70 -19.74 1.54 -11.91
C ARG A 70 -18.75 1.16 -10.81
N ALA A 71 -19.23 0.80 -9.62
CA ALA A 71 -18.48 0.01 -8.65
C ALA A 71 -18.70 -1.47 -8.94
N HIS A 72 -18.37 -1.91 -10.15
CA HIS A 72 -18.37 -3.33 -10.48
C HIS A 72 -16.92 -3.79 -10.67
N SER A 73 -16.62 -4.92 -10.04
CA SER A 73 -15.43 -5.74 -10.17
C SER A 73 -15.12 -6.14 -11.61
#